data_AF-U1PVX2-F1
#
_entry.id   AF-U1PVX2-F1
#
_cell.length_a   1.000
_cell.length_b   1.000
_cell.length_c   1.000
_cell.angle_alpha   90.00
_cell.angle_beta   90.00
_cell.angle_gamma   90.00
#
_symmetry.space_group_name_H-M   'P 1'
#
loop_
_entity.id
_entity.type
_entity.pdbx_description
1 polymer ?
#
loop_
_entity_poly.entity_id
_entity_poly.type
_entity_poly.pdbx_seq_one_letter_code
_entity_poly.pdbx_strand_id
1 'polypeptide(L)'
;MDFSRKGTAMAGGVLLFNRDAVGIKGNQMWTDNQMFVNIGNGIGKLAGDSGRAVAVLPVDGVGGGGKTDNDGTSALRSELTADVQTVARMAMEMSDACAVLGSGAQGAVEDMDAAESKVTADFEFMMSAKPRH
;
A
#
# COMPACT_ATOMS: atom_id res chain seq x y z
N MET A 1 9.67 12.91 -35.30
CA MET A 1 8.55 12.85 -34.34
C MET A 1 8.26 14.28 -33.92
N ASP A 2 7.01 14.67 -34.07
CA ASP A 2 6.49 16.02 -33.93
C ASP A 2 6.37 16.39 -32.44
N PHE A 3 7.03 17.47 -32.04
CA PHE A 3 6.93 18.09 -30.69
C PHE A 3 6.06 19.36 -30.75
N SER A 4 4.96 19.33 -31.51
CA SER A 4 3.98 20.42 -31.52
C SER A 4 2.91 20.22 -30.46
N ARG A 5 3.16 20.80 -29.28
CA ARG A 5 2.19 21.49 -28.39
C ARG A 5 2.89 21.94 -27.09
N LYS A 6 3.84 22.87 -27.22
CA LYS A 6 4.16 23.81 -26.13
C LYS A 6 3.27 25.05 -26.31
N GLY A 7 1.99 24.91 -25.95
CA GLY A 7 1.01 25.98 -25.96
C GLY A 7 0.96 26.68 -24.60
N THR A 8 1.70 27.79 -24.49
CA THR A 8 1.29 29.06 -23.87
C THR A 8 0.29 29.06 -22.69
N ALA A 9 0.77 29.54 -21.53
CA ALA A 9 0.03 30.49 -20.69
C ALA A 9 1.01 31.46 -20.01
N MET A 10 1.52 32.44 -20.78
CA MET A 10 2.14 33.65 -20.23
C MET A 10 1.29 34.83 -20.69
N ALA A 11 0.15 35.03 -20.02
CA ALA A 11 -0.66 36.25 -20.02
C ALA A 11 -1.52 36.21 -18.74
N GLY A 12 -1.02 36.80 -17.65
CA GLY A 12 -1.67 36.79 -16.32
C GLY A 12 -1.35 35.56 -15.44
N GLY A 13 -0.14 35.00 -15.57
CA GLY A 13 0.18 33.62 -15.24
C GLY A 13 0.23 33.26 -13.75
N VAL A 14 -0.71 32.41 -13.33
CA VAL A 14 -0.64 31.61 -12.10
C VAL A 14 0.47 30.57 -12.27
N LEU A 15 1.36 30.44 -11.27
CA LEU A 15 2.35 29.35 -11.21
C LEU A 15 1.60 28.07 -10.81
N LEU A 16 1.73 26.99 -11.60
CA LEU A 16 0.99 25.73 -11.39
C LEU A 16 1.91 24.51 -11.45
N PHE A 17 1.75 23.63 -10.46
CA PHE A 17 2.65 22.52 -10.24
C PHE A 17 2.22 21.40 -11.15
N ASN A 18 3.12 21.00 -12.05
CA ASN A 18 2.82 19.94 -13.01
C ASN A 18 2.99 18.57 -12.35
N ARG A 19 1.94 18.13 -11.66
CA ARG A 19 1.83 16.84 -10.95
C ARG A 19 2.11 15.65 -11.87
N ASP A 20 1.65 15.72 -13.13
CA ASP A 20 1.84 14.66 -14.12
C ASP A 20 3.31 14.52 -14.56
N ALA A 21 4.05 15.62 -14.61
CA ALA A 21 5.46 15.63 -15.03
C ALA A 21 6.40 15.01 -13.99
N VAL A 22 6.07 15.09 -12.70
CA VAL A 22 6.88 14.53 -11.60
C VAL A 22 6.43 13.13 -11.17
N GLY A 23 5.42 12.56 -11.83
CA GLY A 23 4.91 11.24 -11.50
C GLY A 23 4.19 11.16 -10.15
N ILE A 24 3.85 12.31 -9.54
CA ILE A 24 2.96 12.35 -8.38
C ILE A 24 1.55 12.08 -8.90
N LYS A 25 1.24 10.81 -9.11
CA LYS A 25 -0.12 10.35 -9.36
C LYS A 25 -0.84 10.34 -8.02
N GLY A 26 -1.34 11.51 -7.63
CA GLY A 26 -2.12 11.68 -6.40
C GLY A 26 -3.21 10.61 -6.31
N ASN A 27 -3.15 9.81 -5.24
CA ASN A 27 -4.15 8.84 -4.79
C ASN A 27 -4.58 7.68 -5.74
N GLN A 28 -4.36 7.76 -7.06
CA GLN A 28 -4.93 6.79 -8.02
C GLN A 28 -4.25 5.41 -8.04
N MET A 29 -3.11 5.22 -7.36
CA MET A 29 -2.35 3.96 -7.41
C MET A 29 -2.22 3.22 -6.07
N TRP A 30 -2.75 3.78 -4.98
CA TRP A 30 -2.62 3.18 -3.63
C TRP A 30 -3.93 2.64 -3.07
N THR A 31 -4.94 2.44 -3.92
CA THR A 31 -6.26 1.90 -3.56
C THR A 31 -6.27 0.39 -3.33
N ASP A 32 -5.14 -0.28 -3.55
CA ASP A 32 -5.00 -1.72 -3.36
C ASP A 32 -5.02 -2.12 -1.88
N ASN A 33 -5.03 -1.14 -0.95
CA ASN A 33 -5.17 -1.41 0.49
C ASN A 33 -6.38 -2.32 0.78
N GLN A 34 -7.53 -2.06 0.17
CA GLN A 34 -8.75 -2.83 0.37
C GLN A 34 -8.63 -4.24 -0.23
N MET A 35 -7.88 -4.40 -1.32
CA MET A 35 -7.58 -5.71 -1.88
C MET A 35 -6.75 -6.54 -0.89
N PHE A 36 -5.69 -5.96 -0.34
CA PHE A 36 -4.84 -6.62 0.64
C PHE A 36 -5.59 -6.95 1.95
N VAL A 37 -6.47 -6.06 2.43
CA VAL A 37 -7.39 -6.36 3.54
C VAL A 37 -8.28 -7.56 3.22
N ASN A 38 -8.84 -7.62 2.01
CA ASN A 38 -9.70 -8.73 1.61
C ASN A 38 -8.94 -10.06 1.54
N ILE A 39 -7.69 -10.04 1.02
CA ILE A 39 -6.79 -11.20 1.00
C ILE A 39 -6.45 -11.64 2.43
N GLY A 40 -6.00 -10.71 3.29
CA GLY A 40 -5.65 -11.01 4.68
C GLY A 40 -6.82 -11.61 5.45
N ASN A 41 -8.03 -11.07 5.28
CA ASN A 41 -9.25 -11.61 5.87
C ASN A 41 -9.61 -12.99 5.30
N GLY A 42 -9.43 -13.20 4.00
CA GLY A 42 -9.66 -14.50 3.35
C GLY A 42 -8.72 -15.58 3.89
N ILE A 43 -7.43 -15.26 4.00
CA ILE A 43 -6.40 -16.15 4.55
C ILE A 43 -6.62 -16.38 6.05
N GLY A 44 -7.00 -15.35 6.81
CA GLY A 44 -7.31 -15.46 8.23
C GLY A 44 -8.42 -16.47 8.52
N LYS A 45 -9.41 -16.61 7.62
CA LYS A 45 -10.45 -17.65 7.72
C LYS A 45 -9.87 -19.07 7.56
N LEU A 46 -8.83 -19.23 6.74
CA LEU A 46 -8.15 -20.52 6.54
C LEU A 46 -7.34 -20.94 7.77
N ALA A 47 -6.90 -20.01 8.62
CA ALA A 47 -6.12 -20.32 9.81
C ALA A 47 -6.90 -21.18 10.83
N GLY A 48 -8.24 -21.09 10.85
CA GLY A 48 -9.08 -21.97 11.67
C GLY A 48 -9.19 -23.41 11.13
N ASP A 49 -8.89 -23.58 9.84
CA ASP A 49 -9.12 -24.82 9.09
C ASP A 49 -7.82 -25.53 8.71
N SER A 50 -6.70 -24.81 8.70
CA SER A 50 -5.38 -25.28 8.27
C SER A 50 -4.90 -26.51 9.06
N GLY A 51 -5.10 -26.53 10.37
CA GLY A 51 -4.77 -27.68 11.21
C GLY A 51 -5.54 -28.96 10.82
N ARG A 52 -6.69 -28.84 10.15
CA ARG A 52 -7.49 -29.97 9.67
C ARG A 52 -7.02 -30.52 8.32
N ALA A 53 -6.20 -29.76 7.58
CA ALA A 53 -5.61 -30.21 6.33
C ALA A 53 -4.58 -31.33 6.53
N VAL A 54 -4.02 -31.43 7.73
CA VAL A 54 -3.07 -32.48 8.11
C VAL A 54 -3.84 -33.61 8.79
N ALA A 55 -3.86 -34.79 8.16
CA ALA A 55 -4.52 -35.98 8.71
C ALA A 55 -3.71 -36.58 9.87
N VAL A 56 -4.40 -37.07 10.91
CA VAL A 56 -3.76 -37.91 11.95
C VAL A 56 -3.48 -39.28 11.35
N LEU A 57 -2.27 -39.80 11.56
CA LEU A 57 -1.95 -41.16 11.16
C LEU A 57 -2.72 -42.15 12.05
N PRO A 58 -3.31 -43.22 11.49
CA PRO A 58 -4.01 -44.23 12.27
C PRO A 58 -3.11 -44.76 13.39
N VAL A 59 -3.60 -44.81 14.62
CA VAL A 59 -2.85 -45.42 15.73
C VAL A 59 -2.84 -46.93 15.51
N ASP A 60 -1.75 -47.46 14.98
CA ASP A 60 -1.51 -48.90 15.03
C ASP A 60 -1.26 -49.29 16.50
N GLY A 61 -2.02 -50.30 16.94
CA GLY A 61 -1.86 -50.95 18.24
C GLY A 61 -1.59 -52.44 18.08
N VAL A 62 -1.14 -52.89 16.89
CA VAL A 62 -1.02 -54.32 16.58
C VAL A 62 0.39 -54.80 16.96
N GLY A 63 0.57 -55.10 18.25
CA GLY A 63 1.61 -56.00 18.77
C GLY A 63 3.04 -55.46 18.86
N GLY A 64 3.40 -54.89 20.01
CA GLY A 64 4.79 -54.52 20.36
C GLY A 64 5.11 -53.05 20.18
N GLY A 65 6.37 -52.65 20.41
CA GLY A 65 6.84 -51.26 20.53
C GLY A 65 6.68 -50.34 19.30
N GLY A 66 6.02 -50.78 18.23
CA GLY A 66 5.59 -49.93 17.13
C GLY A 66 4.26 -49.27 17.46
N LYS A 67 4.29 -48.15 18.19
CA LYS A 67 3.15 -47.23 18.22
C LYS A 67 3.30 -46.26 17.06
N THR A 68 2.22 -46.00 16.33
CA THR A 68 2.24 -44.89 15.36
C THR A 68 2.46 -43.56 16.09
N ASP A 69 3.60 -42.94 15.81
CA ASP A 69 3.96 -41.63 16.30
C ASP A 69 3.27 -40.53 15.46
N ASN A 70 2.63 -39.58 16.14
CA ASN A 70 1.94 -38.43 15.53
C ASN A 70 2.59 -37.10 15.92
N ASP A 71 3.80 -37.10 16.51
CA ASP A 71 4.52 -35.89 16.89
C ASP A 71 4.84 -35.04 15.65
N GLY A 72 5.31 -35.66 14.56
CA GLY A 72 5.55 -34.98 13.29
C GLY A 72 4.28 -34.38 12.67
N THR A 73 3.15 -35.09 12.75
CA THR A 73 1.83 -34.60 12.31
C THR A 73 1.40 -33.40 13.12
N SER A 74 1.61 -33.44 14.44
CA SER A 74 1.25 -32.36 15.37
C SER A 74 2.12 -31.12 15.15
N ALA A 75 3.43 -31.32 14.95
CA ALA A 75 4.35 -30.25 14.57
C ALA A 75 3.94 -29.60 13.25
N LEU A 76 3.65 -30.41 12.22
CA LEU A 76 3.22 -29.90 10.91
C LEU A 76 1.91 -29.09 11.01
N ARG A 77 0.96 -29.49 11.85
CA ARG A 77 -0.26 -28.70 12.10
C ARG A 77 0.04 -27.34 12.72
N SER A 78 0.94 -27.31 13.69
CA SER A 78 1.36 -26.08 14.35
C SER A 78 2.03 -25.13 13.36
N GLU A 79 3.00 -25.63 12.59
CA GLU A 79 3.72 -24.84 11.60
C GLU A 79 2.80 -24.33 10.50
N LEU A 80 1.90 -25.17 9.97
CA LEU A 80 0.93 -24.74 8.95
C LEU A 80 -0.03 -23.66 9.47
N THR A 81 -0.40 -23.72 10.76
CA THR A 81 -1.22 -22.67 11.39
C THR A 81 -0.44 -21.37 11.52
N ALA A 82 0.82 -21.44 11.93
CA ALA A 82 1.70 -20.28 12.04
C ALA A 82 1.99 -19.63 10.67
N ASP A 83 2.20 -20.44 9.63
CA ASP A 83 2.42 -19.99 8.26
C ASP A 83 1.22 -19.21 7.72
N VAL A 84 0.01 -19.80 7.79
CA VAL A 84 -1.23 -19.14 7.32
C VAL A 84 -1.47 -17.83 8.08
N GLN A 85 -1.23 -17.79 9.39
CA GLN A 85 -1.31 -16.56 10.17
C GLN A 85 -0.27 -15.52 9.74
N THR A 86 0.94 -15.96 9.39
CA THR A 86 2.03 -15.09 8.94
C THR A 86 1.68 -14.45 7.60
N VAL A 87 1.20 -15.23 6.63
CA VAL A 87 0.78 -14.69 5.32
C VAL A 87 -0.40 -13.73 5.47
N ALA A 88 -1.36 -14.01 6.36
CA ALA A 88 -2.45 -13.08 6.64
C ALA A 88 -1.94 -11.73 7.18
N ARG A 89 -0.95 -11.75 8.09
CA ARG A 89 -0.31 -10.53 8.59
C ARG A 89 0.46 -9.78 7.51
N MET A 90 1.21 -10.50 6.66
CA MET A 90 1.92 -9.87 5.55
C MET A 90 0.96 -9.10 4.63
N ALA A 91 -0.22 -9.66 4.32
CA ALA A 91 -1.22 -8.94 3.55
C ALA A 91 -1.69 -7.67 4.26
N MET A 92 -1.90 -7.70 5.58
CA MET A 92 -2.27 -6.50 6.35
C MET A 92 -1.17 -5.43 6.31
N GLU A 93 0.10 -5.81 6.45
CA GLU A 93 1.24 -4.87 6.34
C GLU A 93 1.32 -4.22 4.95
N MET A 94 1.02 -4.98 3.88
CA MET A 94 0.95 -4.42 2.52
C MET A 94 -0.20 -3.40 2.39
N SER A 95 -1.35 -3.67 3.02
CA SER A 95 -2.45 -2.69 3.08
C SER A 95 -2.01 -1.40 3.78
N ASP A 96 -1.34 -1.51 4.93
CA ASP A 96 -0.87 -0.36 5.70
C ASP A 96 0.17 0.43 4.92
N ALA A 97 1.09 -0.25 4.23
CA ALA A 97 2.06 0.39 3.34
C ALA A 97 1.36 1.19 2.21
N CYS A 98 0.33 0.63 1.57
CA CYS A 98 -0.47 1.36 0.59
C CYS A 98 -1.13 2.60 1.21
N ALA A 99 -1.69 2.50 2.42
CA ALA A 99 -2.31 3.64 3.10
C ALA A 99 -1.29 4.75 3.44
N VAL A 100 -0.09 4.37 3.92
CA VAL A 100 1.00 5.31 4.23
C VAL A 100 1.49 6.01 2.96
N LEU A 101 1.72 5.26 1.87
CA LEU A 101 2.17 5.84 0.61
C LEU A 101 1.11 6.73 -0.03
N GLY A 102 -0.17 6.35 0.05
CA GLY A 102 -1.30 7.17 -0.39
C GLY A 102 -1.38 8.50 0.35
N SER A 103 -1.31 8.47 1.68
CA SER A 103 -1.37 9.70 2.51
C SER A 103 -0.14 10.60 2.33
N GLY A 104 1.06 10.03 2.22
CA GLY A 104 2.28 10.80 1.94
C GLY A 104 2.22 11.50 0.58
N ALA A 105 1.70 10.84 -0.45
CA ALA A 105 1.48 11.44 -1.76
C ALA A 105 0.45 12.57 -1.72
N GLN A 106 -0.61 12.42 -0.92
CA GLN A 106 -1.59 13.49 -0.73
C GLN A 106 -0.96 14.72 -0.04
N GLY A 107 -0.23 14.52 1.05
CA GLY A 107 0.44 15.62 1.76
C GLY A 107 1.43 16.37 0.88
N ALA A 108 2.22 15.65 0.07
CA ALA A 108 3.14 16.27 -0.88
C ALA A 108 2.43 17.16 -1.92
N VAL A 109 1.23 16.78 -2.36
CA VAL A 109 0.42 17.62 -3.27
C VAL A 109 -0.07 18.87 -2.56
N GLU A 110 -0.59 18.73 -1.34
CA GLU A 110 -1.07 19.85 -0.54
C GLU A 110 0.05 20.88 -0.25
N ASP A 111 1.25 20.40 0.09
CA ASP A 111 2.42 21.24 0.34
C ASP A 111 2.84 22.02 -0.92
N MET A 112 2.84 21.36 -2.08
CA MET A 112 3.18 22.00 -3.36
C MET A 112 2.13 23.07 -3.72
N ASP A 113 0.84 22.77 -3.61
CA ASP A 113 -0.24 23.73 -3.87
C ASP A 113 -0.14 24.96 -2.95
N ALA A 114 0.16 24.74 -1.67
CA ALA A 114 0.35 25.81 -0.69
C ALA A 114 1.57 26.68 -1.03
N ALA A 115 2.68 26.06 -1.44
CA ALA A 115 3.87 26.78 -1.86
C ALA A 115 3.61 27.66 -3.09
N GLU A 116 2.86 27.16 -4.08
CA GLU A 116 2.51 27.92 -5.27
C GLU A 116 1.58 29.10 -5.00
N SER A 117 0.58 28.88 -4.15
CA SER A 117 -0.32 29.94 -3.73
C SER A 117 0.46 31.07 -3.05
N LYS A 118 1.39 30.73 -2.15
CA LYS A 118 2.24 31.71 -1.46
C LYS A 118 3.15 32.46 -2.43
N VAL A 119 3.87 31.75 -3.31
CA VAL A 119 4.79 32.37 -4.28
C VAL A 119 4.03 33.31 -5.23
N THR A 120 2.83 32.91 -5.66
CA THR A 120 1.98 33.76 -6.52
C THR A 120 1.58 35.04 -5.80
N ALA A 121 1.13 34.95 -4.55
CA ALA A 121 0.76 36.11 -3.74
C ALA A 121 1.95 37.05 -3.47
N ASP A 122 3.11 36.49 -3.14
CA ASP A 122 4.35 37.27 -2.89
C ASP A 122 4.79 38.01 -4.17
N PHE A 123 4.68 37.36 -5.34
CA PHE A 123 5.01 37.96 -6.62
C PHE A 123 4.05 39.10 -6.99
N GLU A 124 2.74 38.90 -6.83
CA GLU A 124 1.73 39.94 -7.04
C GLU A 124 1.96 41.16 -6.14
N PHE A 125 2.25 40.92 -4.86
CA PHE A 125 2.58 41.98 -3.91
C PHE A 125 3.80 42.80 -4.38
N MET A 126 4.90 42.13 -4.75
CA MET A 126 6.11 42.79 -5.23
C MET A 126 5.88 43.62 -6.50
N MET A 127 5.07 43.12 -7.43
CA MET A 127 4.74 43.84 -8.66
C MET A 127 3.82 45.04 -8.40
N SER A 128 2.94 44.96 -7.40
CA SER A 128 2.09 46.09 -7.00
C SER A 128 2.86 47.21 -6.30
N ALA A 129 3.97 46.88 -5.62
CA ALA A 129 4.81 47.84 -4.91
C ALA A 129 5.83 48.58 -5.80
N LYS A 130 5.86 48.30 -7.11
CA LYS A 130 6.83 48.91 -8.05
C LYS A 130 6.50 50.38 -8.30
N PRO A 131 7.43 51.34 -8.08
CA PRO A 131 7.20 52.74 -8.38
C PRO A 131 6.95 52.95 -9.87
N ARG A 132 5.88 53.66 -10.23
CA ARG A 132 5.61 54.08 -11.61
C ARG A 132 6.50 55.30 -11.90
N HIS A 133 7.58 55.08 -12.64
CA HIS A 133 8.35 56.13 -13.29
C HIS A 133 7.80 56.39 -14.69
#